data_AF-A0AAW9KPU0-F1
#
_entry.id   AF-A0AAW9KPU0-F1
#
_cell.length_a   1.000
_cell.length_b   1.000
_cell.length_c   1.000
_cell.angle_alpha   90.00
_cell.angle_beta   90.00
_cell.angle_gamma   90.00
#
_symmetry.space_group_name_H-M   'P 1'
#
loop_
_entity.id
_entity.type
_entity.pdbx_description
1 polymer ?
#
loop_
_entity_poly.entity_id
_entity_poly.type
_entity_poly.pdbx_seq_one_letter_code
_entity_poly.pdbx_strand_id
1 'polypeptide(L)'
;MTTDGPGALDLPQVLEDLARAVDLGERLGLGEELTQARNVLTQASRRRRLAPQTTVAALLGATGSGKSSLANAMAGSEVSRTARTRPTTTQPLAVVPDTAVEATELLDWLSISHRVRVDGDWALGGSTVLVDLPDIDSDEPAHRVIAQRMAGKVDVLVWVLDPEKYADGVVHRDFLIPMAAHAEVMVVALNQVDRLDPESRDAVLSDLRRILDREGLGTVSVIPVSARTGQGVETLAHAVASVASSRLASARSLVAHARRAASELGERTGLITPLGLGAPTPDPAARQAPQVRQSLDALRLAAASLAGVDVVSQAVEGSDRHRAHTRVGWFWLRWIEHLRRDPLRALHLGTGRPPAPKSTDAEQSDGATGPDVIDLTSLPPAGPAATGRLRSSAHVYAVAACSALPGDLAAQAVLRSDERAERLAAPLELAVAQVDYGTWKRPVWWRLANVLQWVTALTALIGGLWLVAIHVLEDYLLLISIDVPRWGAVPWPTILLLGGLLTGLVLAGLGTFLARLQARRHSRRIIERLRRATDEVVNAELIEPLKAETHGWVELARTLDRIISNDAIHSH
;
A
#
# COMPACT_ATOMS: atom_id res chain seq x y z
N MET A 1 -8.23 6.06 -49.40
CA MET A 1 -7.83 6.93 -48.27
C MET A 1 -8.82 6.67 -47.15
N THR A 2 -8.52 5.65 -46.36
CA THR A 2 -9.31 5.22 -45.21
C THR A 2 -8.92 6.11 -44.03
N THR A 3 -9.90 6.80 -43.47
CA THR A 3 -9.78 7.51 -42.20
C THR A 3 -9.88 6.49 -41.07
N ASP A 4 -8.79 5.78 -40.82
CA ASP A 4 -8.59 5.03 -39.57
C ASP A 4 -8.32 6.05 -38.46
N GLY A 5 -9.37 6.42 -37.72
CA GLY A 5 -9.24 7.25 -36.53
C GLY A 5 -8.53 6.47 -35.40
N PRO A 6 -7.41 6.96 -34.84
CA PRO A 6 -6.60 6.26 -33.84
C PRO A 6 -7.23 6.13 -32.43
N GLY A 7 -8.49 6.53 -32.23
CA GLY A 7 -9.14 6.49 -30.91
C GLY A 7 -9.49 5.09 -30.36
N ALA A 8 -9.22 4.04 -31.13
CA ALA A 8 -9.61 2.66 -30.82
C ALA A 8 -8.63 1.89 -29.93
N LEU A 9 -7.35 2.25 -29.94
CA LEU A 9 -6.25 1.44 -29.40
C LEU A 9 -6.03 1.56 -27.87
N ASP A 10 -6.84 2.35 -27.16
CA ASP A 10 -6.54 2.73 -25.77
C ASP A 10 -7.62 2.34 -24.74
N LEU A 11 -8.78 1.77 -25.15
CA LEU A 11 -9.86 1.48 -24.19
C LEU A 11 -9.44 0.51 -23.05
N PRO A 12 -8.76 -0.62 -23.31
CA PRO A 12 -8.33 -1.52 -22.24
C PRO A 12 -7.35 -0.84 -21.27
N GLN A 13 -6.39 -0.08 -21.80
CA GLN A 13 -5.39 0.64 -21.00
C GLN A 13 -6.03 1.77 -20.18
N VAL A 14 -6.91 2.57 -20.77
CA VAL A 14 -7.67 3.63 -20.07
C VAL A 14 -8.50 3.05 -18.93
N LEU A 15 -9.16 1.92 -19.15
CA LEU A 15 -9.95 1.27 -18.10
C LEU A 15 -9.06 0.67 -16.99
N GLU A 16 -7.90 0.12 -17.34
CA GLU A 16 -6.93 -0.38 -16.35
C GLU A 16 -6.35 0.77 -15.51
N ASP A 17 -6.01 1.87 -16.17
CA ASP A 17 -5.48 3.05 -15.52
C ASP A 17 -6.53 3.71 -14.63
N LEU A 18 -7.79 3.76 -15.07
CA LEU A 18 -8.90 4.25 -14.25
C LEU A 18 -9.13 3.32 -13.04
N ALA A 19 -9.04 2.00 -13.22
CA ALA A 19 -9.13 1.05 -12.11
C ALA A 19 -7.99 1.23 -11.10
N ARG A 20 -6.76 1.45 -11.59
CA ARG A 20 -5.61 1.76 -10.74
C ARG A 20 -5.79 3.09 -9.99
N ALA A 21 -6.33 4.11 -10.64
CA ALA A 21 -6.63 5.39 -10.02
C ALA A 21 -7.68 5.25 -8.92
N VAL A 22 -8.73 4.43 -9.13
CA VAL A 22 -9.73 4.14 -8.09
C VAL A 22 -9.10 3.42 -6.90
N ASP A 23 -8.30 2.38 -7.12
CA ASP A 23 -7.63 1.63 -6.04
C ASP A 23 -6.65 2.51 -5.23
N LEU A 24 -5.87 3.36 -5.91
CA LEU A 24 -5.01 4.35 -5.25
C LEU A 24 -5.83 5.36 -4.45
N GLY A 25 -6.92 5.88 -5.02
CA GLY A 25 -7.81 6.81 -4.35
C GLY A 25 -8.44 6.24 -3.08
N GLU A 26 -8.90 4.98 -3.12
CA GLU A 26 -9.48 4.29 -1.96
C GLU A 26 -8.45 4.14 -0.83
N ARG A 27 -7.21 3.75 -1.16
CA ARG A 27 -6.10 3.67 -0.19
C ARG A 27 -5.73 5.02 0.44
N LEU A 28 -5.96 6.12 -0.29
CA LEU A 28 -5.71 7.49 0.18
C LEU A 28 -6.92 8.10 0.92
N GLY A 29 -8.02 7.35 1.04
CA GLY A 29 -9.21 7.75 1.78
C GLY A 29 -10.22 8.58 0.97
N LEU A 30 -10.16 8.55 -0.37
CA LEU A 30 -11.21 9.12 -1.22
C LEU A 30 -12.44 8.21 -1.24
N GLY A 31 -13.63 8.81 -1.22
CA GLY A 31 -14.90 8.09 -1.15
C GLY A 31 -15.86 8.58 -2.22
N GLU A 32 -16.58 9.66 -1.93
CA GLU A 32 -17.56 10.27 -2.83
C GLU A 32 -16.94 10.78 -4.15
N GLU A 33 -15.64 11.07 -4.14
CA GLU A 33 -14.87 11.50 -5.32
C GLU A 33 -14.75 10.39 -6.37
N LEU A 34 -14.73 9.12 -5.94
CA LEU A 34 -14.52 7.97 -6.81
C LEU A 34 -15.80 7.40 -7.42
N THR A 35 -16.98 7.93 -7.06
CA THR A 35 -18.28 7.35 -7.43
C THR A 35 -18.46 7.24 -8.95
N GLN A 36 -18.15 8.30 -9.68
CA GLN A 36 -18.31 8.32 -11.14
C GLN A 36 -17.32 7.37 -11.84
N ALA A 37 -16.06 7.34 -11.39
CA ALA A 37 -15.04 6.42 -11.91
C ALA A 37 -15.44 4.95 -11.69
N ARG A 38 -15.96 4.62 -10.49
CA ARG A 38 -16.50 3.29 -10.16
C ARG A 38 -17.70 2.92 -11.04
N ASN A 39 -18.59 3.86 -11.30
CA ASN A 39 -19.74 3.62 -12.19
C ASN A 39 -19.29 3.30 -13.62
N VAL A 40 -18.30 4.02 -14.16
CA VAL A 40 -17.75 3.73 -15.50
C VAL A 40 -17.08 2.35 -15.54
N LEU A 41 -16.30 2.00 -14.52
CA LEU A 41 -15.67 0.67 -14.44
C LEU A 41 -16.69 -0.47 -14.30
N THR A 42 -17.79 -0.22 -13.58
CA THR A 42 -18.90 -1.16 -13.45
C THR A 42 -19.65 -1.32 -14.77
N GLN A 43 -19.84 -0.23 -15.52
CA GLN A 43 -20.47 -0.25 -16.84
C GLN A 43 -19.56 -0.89 -17.91
N ALA A 44 -18.25 -0.92 -17.69
CA ALA A 44 -17.29 -1.58 -18.57
C ALA A 44 -17.32 -3.11 -18.40
N SER A 45 -18.00 -3.79 -19.33
CA SER A 45 -18.03 -5.26 -19.33
C SER A 45 -16.64 -5.85 -19.61
N ARG A 46 -16.34 -7.01 -19.02
CA ARG A 46 -15.08 -7.74 -19.27
C ARG A 46 -14.87 -8.04 -20.76
N ARG A 47 -15.94 -8.31 -21.49
CA ARG A 47 -15.93 -8.54 -22.93
C ARG A 47 -15.40 -7.33 -23.72
N ARG A 48 -15.81 -6.10 -23.35
CA ARG A 48 -15.35 -4.86 -24.00
C ARG A 48 -13.87 -4.57 -23.78
N ARG A 49 -13.27 -5.10 -22.71
CA ARG A 49 -11.83 -5.02 -22.46
C ARG A 49 -11.01 -5.93 -23.40
N LEU A 50 -11.57 -7.04 -23.88
CA LEU A 50 -10.86 -8.03 -24.71
C LEU A 50 -10.78 -7.64 -26.19
N ALA A 51 -11.88 -7.12 -26.74
CA ALA A 51 -11.94 -6.72 -28.15
C ALA A 51 -12.85 -5.48 -28.31
N PRO A 52 -12.31 -4.28 -28.08
CA PRO A 52 -13.08 -3.03 -28.03
C PRO A 52 -13.67 -2.64 -29.40
N GLN A 53 -13.06 -3.09 -30.50
CA GLN A 53 -13.53 -2.78 -31.87
C GLN A 53 -14.29 -3.92 -32.53
N THR A 54 -14.53 -5.03 -31.83
CA THR A 54 -15.27 -6.15 -32.38
C THR A 54 -16.63 -6.23 -31.71
N THR A 55 -17.66 -6.57 -32.47
CA THR A 55 -18.99 -6.94 -31.97
C THR A 55 -19.31 -8.38 -32.32
N VAL A 56 -20.12 -9.04 -31.51
CA VAL A 56 -20.51 -10.44 -31.72
C VAL A 56 -22.02 -10.49 -31.85
N ALA A 57 -22.50 -10.94 -33.00
CA ALA A 57 -23.89 -11.29 -33.25
C ALA A 57 -24.04 -12.82 -33.16
N ALA A 58 -24.99 -13.31 -32.38
CA ALA A 58 -25.26 -14.74 -32.28
C ALA A 58 -26.60 -15.12 -32.91
N LEU A 59 -26.63 -16.20 -33.68
CA LEU A 59 -27.85 -16.82 -34.18
C LEU A 59 -28.38 -17.82 -33.14
N LEU A 60 -29.61 -17.62 -32.68
CA LEU A 60 -30.33 -18.50 -31.76
C LEU A 60 -31.64 -18.95 -32.38
N GLY A 61 -32.16 -20.11 -31.97
CA GLY A 61 -33.40 -20.65 -32.55
C GLY A 61 -33.47 -22.16 -32.48
N ALA A 62 -34.67 -22.69 -32.70
CA ALA A 62 -34.96 -24.11 -32.66
C ALA A 62 -34.27 -24.91 -33.78
N THR A 63 -34.16 -26.23 -33.60
CA THR A 63 -33.72 -27.19 -34.60
C THR A 63 -34.67 -27.11 -35.78
N GLY A 64 -34.08 -26.96 -36.96
CA GLY A 64 -34.83 -26.88 -38.21
C GLY A 64 -35.34 -25.48 -38.54
N SER A 65 -35.14 -24.46 -37.69
CA SER A 65 -35.51 -23.08 -38.03
C SER A 65 -34.64 -22.47 -39.13
N GLY A 66 -33.49 -23.09 -39.41
CA GLY A 66 -32.60 -22.75 -40.53
C GLY A 66 -31.49 -21.77 -40.18
N LYS A 67 -31.04 -21.71 -38.92
CA LYS A 67 -29.89 -20.89 -38.46
C LYS A 67 -28.66 -21.02 -39.34
N SER A 68 -28.13 -22.23 -39.53
CA SER A 68 -26.92 -22.45 -40.32
C SER A 68 -27.10 -22.10 -41.80
N SER A 69 -28.30 -22.33 -42.35
CA SER A 69 -28.63 -21.87 -43.71
C SER A 69 -28.65 -20.35 -43.81
N LEU A 70 -29.19 -19.68 -42.79
CA LEU A 70 -29.20 -18.22 -42.71
C LEU A 70 -27.80 -17.64 -42.50
N ALA A 71 -26.96 -18.29 -41.69
CA ALA A 71 -25.55 -17.93 -41.52
C ALA A 71 -24.81 -17.96 -42.87
N ASN A 72 -25.00 -19.01 -43.66
CA ASN A 72 -24.43 -19.12 -45.01
C ASN A 72 -24.95 -18.04 -45.95
N ALA A 73 -26.26 -17.77 -45.92
CA ALA A 73 -26.87 -16.72 -46.74
C ALA A 73 -26.31 -15.33 -46.39
N MET A 74 -26.10 -15.03 -45.09
CA MET A 74 -25.51 -13.78 -44.63
C MET A 74 -24.01 -13.67 -44.93
N ALA A 75 -23.29 -14.80 -44.89
CA ALA A 75 -21.86 -14.87 -45.24
C ALA A 75 -21.62 -14.87 -46.77
N GLY A 76 -22.65 -15.04 -47.58
CA GLY A 76 -22.53 -15.17 -49.05
C GLY A 76 -21.79 -16.43 -49.51
N SER A 77 -21.50 -17.36 -48.59
CA SER A 77 -20.70 -18.57 -48.83
C SER A 77 -21.09 -19.69 -47.87
N GLU A 78 -20.76 -20.94 -48.22
CA GLU A 78 -21.09 -22.11 -47.40
C GLU A 78 -20.08 -22.27 -46.26
N VAL A 79 -20.29 -21.52 -45.17
CA VAL A 79 -19.41 -21.47 -43.99
C VAL A 79 -19.79 -22.51 -42.92
N SER A 80 -21.07 -22.86 -42.83
CA SER A 80 -21.65 -23.81 -41.87
C SER A 80 -22.29 -24.99 -42.60
N ARG A 81 -22.07 -26.23 -42.13
CA ARG A 81 -22.68 -27.41 -42.75
C ARG A 81 -24.18 -27.45 -42.48
N THR A 82 -24.98 -27.45 -43.54
CA THR A 82 -26.43 -27.65 -43.45
C THR A 82 -26.74 -29.13 -43.73
N ALA A 83 -26.99 -29.96 -42.72
CA ALA A 83 -27.43 -31.35 -42.97
C ALA A 83 -28.91 -31.57 -42.61
N ARG A 84 -29.56 -32.41 -43.41
CA ARG A 84 -30.98 -32.81 -43.26
C ARG A 84 -31.21 -33.89 -42.18
N THR A 85 -30.14 -34.49 -41.64
CA THR A 85 -30.17 -35.51 -40.59
C THR A 85 -29.56 -34.96 -39.30
N ARG A 86 -30.35 -34.97 -38.22
CA ARG A 86 -30.04 -34.34 -36.92
C ARG A 86 -28.90 -35.06 -36.16
N PRO A 87 -28.17 -34.37 -35.25
CA PRO A 87 -27.93 -32.92 -35.13
C PRO A 87 -26.59 -32.53 -35.79
N THR A 88 -26.53 -31.35 -36.43
CA THR A 88 -25.40 -30.98 -37.32
C THR A 88 -24.38 -30.02 -36.72
N THR A 89 -24.73 -29.30 -35.65
CA THR A 89 -23.86 -28.30 -35.03
C THR A 89 -23.69 -28.64 -33.55
N THR A 90 -22.73 -29.51 -33.23
CA THR A 90 -22.39 -29.87 -31.83
C THR A 90 -21.47 -28.83 -31.16
N GLN A 91 -20.87 -27.94 -31.94
CA GLN A 91 -19.97 -26.89 -31.45
C GLN A 91 -20.27 -25.55 -32.12
N PRO A 92 -20.22 -24.42 -31.38
CA PRO A 92 -20.36 -23.08 -31.95
C PRO A 92 -19.36 -22.81 -33.07
N LEU A 93 -19.81 -22.15 -34.13
CA LEU A 93 -19.00 -21.71 -35.26
C LEU A 93 -18.99 -20.18 -35.33
N ALA A 94 -17.82 -19.57 -35.42
CA ALA A 94 -17.69 -18.13 -35.66
C ALA A 94 -17.28 -17.84 -37.11
N VAL A 95 -17.99 -16.92 -37.75
CA VAL A 95 -17.65 -16.29 -39.02
C VAL A 95 -17.01 -14.94 -38.70
N VAL A 96 -15.72 -14.81 -39.01
CA VAL A 96 -14.86 -13.70 -38.59
C VAL A 96 -14.42 -12.93 -39.84
N PRO A 97 -14.73 -11.63 -39.96
CA PRO A 97 -14.18 -10.84 -41.06
C PRO A 97 -12.67 -10.68 -40.90
N ASP A 98 -11.93 -10.64 -42.01
CA ASP A 98 -10.47 -10.49 -41.99
C ASP A 98 -10.00 -9.18 -41.35
N THR A 99 -10.88 -8.17 -41.31
CA THR A 99 -10.67 -6.88 -40.65
C THR A 99 -10.76 -6.95 -39.12
N ALA A 100 -11.33 -8.02 -38.54
CA ALA A 100 -11.45 -8.20 -37.09
C ALA A 100 -10.23 -8.92 -36.47
N VAL A 101 -9.06 -8.27 -36.53
CA VAL A 101 -7.76 -8.82 -36.09
C VAL A 101 -7.76 -9.24 -34.60
N GLU A 102 -8.48 -8.51 -33.74
CA GLU A 102 -8.55 -8.73 -32.28
C GLU A 102 -9.60 -9.77 -31.85
N ALA A 103 -10.36 -10.36 -32.79
CA ALA A 103 -11.44 -11.28 -32.46
C ALA A 103 -10.96 -12.58 -31.79
N THR A 104 -9.68 -12.93 -31.92
CA THR A 104 -9.14 -14.21 -31.45
C THR A 104 -9.31 -14.41 -29.93
N GLU A 105 -8.87 -13.44 -29.12
CA GLU A 105 -8.93 -13.53 -27.65
C GLU A 105 -10.38 -13.50 -27.14
N LEU A 106 -11.22 -12.68 -27.78
CA LEU A 106 -12.66 -12.66 -27.52
C LEU A 106 -13.31 -14.02 -27.77
N LEU A 107 -13.00 -14.66 -28.90
CA LEU A 107 -13.56 -15.95 -29.27
C LEU A 107 -13.03 -17.08 -28.37
N ASP A 108 -11.79 -17.00 -27.90
CA ASP A 108 -11.23 -17.93 -26.90
C ASP A 108 -12.01 -17.83 -25.58
N TRP A 109 -12.31 -16.61 -25.13
CA TRP A 109 -13.11 -16.36 -23.94
C TRP A 109 -14.58 -16.85 -24.08
N LEU A 110 -15.12 -16.76 -25.29
CA LEU A 110 -16.42 -17.35 -25.64
C LEU A 110 -16.36 -18.88 -25.75
N SER A 111 -15.16 -19.49 -25.74
CA SER A 111 -14.94 -20.92 -25.96
C SER A 111 -15.39 -21.40 -27.35
N ILE A 112 -15.10 -20.60 -28.37
CA ILE A 112 -15.41 -20.90 -29.78
C ILE A 112 -14.13 -21.31 -30.50
N SER A 113 -13.99 -22.61 -30.76
CA SER A 113 -12.80 -23.19 -31.41
C SER A 113 -12.91 -23.22 -32.94
N HIS A 114 -14.13 -23.33 -33.48
CA HIS A 114 -14.36 -23.36 -34.93
C HIS A 114 -14.54 -21.93 -35.46
N ARG A 115 -13.61 -21.50 -36.32
CA ARG A 115 -13.57 -20.14 -36.87
C ARG A 115 -13.34 -20.21 -38.37
N VAL A 116 -14.18 -19.51 -39.13
CA VAL A 116 -14.08 -19.35 -40.58
C VAL A 116 -13.87 -17.88 -40.87
N ARG A 117 -12.89 -17.57 -41.73
CA ARG A 117 -12.62 -16.19 -42.13
C ARG A 117 -13.37 -15.84 -43.41
N VAL A 118 -13.84 -14.60 -43.48
CA VAL A 118 -14.54 -14.03 -44.63
C VAL A 118 -13.96 -12.66 -44.99
N ASP A 119 -14.02 -12.29 -46.26
CA ASP A 119 -13.49 -11.02 -46.74
C ASP A 119 -14.22 -9.81 -46.12
N GLY A 120 -13.49 -8.71 -45.97
CA GLY A 120 -13.84 -7.55 -45.13
C GLY A 120 -15.06 -6.71 -45.53
N ASP A 121 -15.79 -7.05 -46.59
CA ASP A 121 -16.96 -6.31 -47.11
C ASP A 121 -18.25 -7.14 -47.07
N TRP A 122 -18.37 -8.02 -46.08
CA TRP A 122 -19.57 -8.83 -45.87
C TRP A 122 -20.71 -8.04 -45.21
N ALA A 123 -21.95 -8.52 -45.37
CA ALA A 123 -23.18 -7.76 -45.09
C ALA A 123 -23.37 -7.26 -43.63
N LEU A 124 -22.57 -7.76 -42.68
CA LEU A 124 -22.60 -7.35 -41.27
C LEU A 124 -21.53 -6.30 -40.91
N GLY A 125 -20.66 -5.94 -41.85
CA GLY A 125 -19.56 -5.00 -41.68
C GLY A 125 -18.29 -5.62 -41.09
N GLY A 126 -17.14 -4.97 -41.33
CA GLY A 126 -15.81 -5.48 -40.97
C GLY A 126 -15.49 -5.62 -39.46
N SER A 127 -16.35 -5.10 -38.58
CA SER A 127 -16.16 -5.16 -37.13
C SER A 127 -17.11 -6.12 -36.41
N THR A 128 -18.02 -6.75 -37.13
CA THR A 128 -18.99 -7.70 -36.56
C THR A 128 -18.49 -9.12 -36.76
N VAL A 129 -18.70 -10.02 -35.81
CA VAL A 129 -18.46 -11.46 -35.91
C VAL A 129 -19.81 -12.15 -35.75
N LEU A 130 -20.14 -13.09 -36.65
CA LEU A 130 -21.37 -13.87 -36.54
C LEU A 130 -21.07 -15.21 -35.91
N VAL A 131 -21.83 -15.60 -34.90
CA VAL A 131 -21.68 -16.89 -34.22
C VAL A 131 -22.95 -17.71 -34.46
N ASP A 132 -22.79 -18.86 -35.12
CA ASP A 132 -23.84 -19.87 -35.24
C ASP A 132 -23.80 -20.75 -34.00
N LEU A 133 -24.87 -20.72 -33.19
CA LEU A 133 -24.99 -21.50 -31.95
C LEU A 133 -25.74 -22.81 -32.17
N PRO A 134 -25.44 -23.86 -31.37
CA PRO A 134 -26.19 -25.09 -31.37
C PRO A 134 -27.68 -24.85 -31.07
N ASP A 135 -28.53 -25.77 -31.54
CA ASP A 135 -29.98 -25.69 -31.36
C ASP A 135 -30.39 -25.69 -29.89
N ILE A 136 -31.35 -24.84 -29.53
CA ILE A 136 -31.78 -24.60 -28.14
C ILE A 136 -32.83 -25.61 -27.63
N ASP A 137 -33.54 -26.27 -28.54
CA ASP A 137 -34.57 -27.30 -28.31
C ASP A 137 -33.99 -28.73 -28.44
N SER A 138 -32.66 -28.87 -28.43
CA SER A 138 -31.97 -30.16 -28.38
C SER A 138 -32.13 -30.80 -26.99
N ASP A 139 -32.43 -32.10 -26.94
CA ASP A 139 -32.51 -32.89 -25.69
C ASP A 139 -31.17 -33.01 -24.94
N GLU A 140 -30.08 -32.53 -25.56
CA GLU A 140 -28.72 -32.52 -25.03
C GLU A 140 -28.52 -31.34 -24.05
N PRO A 141 -28.31 -31.57 -22.74
CA PRO A 141 -28.18 -30.51 -21.74
C PRO A 141 -27.02 -29.54 -22.03
N ALA A 142 -25.96 -30.02 -22.67
CA ALA A 142 -24.78 -29.23 -23.02
C ALA A 142 -25.11 -28.08 -23.99
N HIS A 143 -25.99 -28.31 -24.96
CA HIS A 143 -26.36 -27.29 -25.97
C HIS A 143 -27.14 -26.13 -25.32
N ARG A 144 -28.05 -26.45 -24.40
CA ARG A 144 -28.81 -25.45 -23.64
C ARG A 144 -27.91 -24.55 -22.79
N VAL A 145 -26.92 -25.13 -22.10
CA VAL A 145 -25.96 -24.37 -21.28
C VAL A 145 -25.13 -23.43 -22.14
N ILE A 146 -24.70 -23.86 -23.34
CA ILE A 146 -23.95 -23.02 -24.28
C ILE A 146 -24.80 -21.82 -24.71
N ALA A 147 -26.05 -22.04 -25.15
CA ALA A 147 -26.94 -20.98 -25.58
C ALA A 147 -27.22 -19.95 -24.46
N GLN A 148 -27.50 -20.42 -23.24
CA GLN A 148 -27.70 -19.55 -22.07
C GLN A 148 -26.45 -18.75 -21.70
N ARG A 149 -25.27 -19.40 -21.71
CA ARG A 149 -23.99 -18.74 -21.44
C ARG A 149 -23.69 -17.65 -22.47
N MET A 150 -24.04 -17.85 -23.74
CA MET A 150 -23.74 -16.91 -24.81
C MET A 150 -24.64 -15.68 -24.79
N ALA A 151 -25.91 -15.85 -24.40
CA ALA A 151 -26.88 -14.75 -24.42
C ALA A 151 -26.47 -13.53 -23.58
N GLY A 152 -25.77 -13.74 -22.46
CA GLY A 152 -25.23 -12.64 -21.63
C GLY A 152 -23.86 -12.11 -22.05
N LYS A 153 -23.28 -12.61 -23.15
CA LYS A 153 -21.89 -12.35 -23.55
C LYS A 153 -21.74 -11.74 -24.95
N VAL A 154 -22.80 -11.76 -25.75
CA VAL A 154 -22.82 -11.25 -27.13
C VAL A 154 -23.47 -9.87 -27.20
N ASP A 155 -23.19 -9.11 -28.25
CA ASP A 155 -23.69 -7.74 -28.42
C ASP A 155 -25.01 -7.67 -29.18
N VAL A 156 -25.30 -8.68 -30.02
CA VAL A 156 -26.54 -8.79 -30.79
C VAL A 156 -27.07 -10.22 -30.71
N LEU A 157 -28.37 -10.35 -30.43
CA LEU A 157 -29.08 -11.63 -30.38
C LEU A 157 -30.02 -11.72 -31.58
N VAL A 158 -29.78 -12.67 -32.48
CA VAL A 158 -30.60 -12.90 -33.66
C VAL A 158 -31.43 -14.16 -33.46
N TRP A 159 -32.72 -13.99 -33.21
CA TRP A 159 -33.67 -15.07 -33.00
C TRP A 159 -34.25 -15.56 -34.31
N VAL A 160 -33.80 -16.73 -34.77
CA VAL A 160 -34.26 -17.39 -35.99
C VAL A 160 -35.42 -18.33 -35.66
N LEU A 161 -36.62 -17.88 -36.01
CA LEU A 161 -37.87 -18.62 -35.89
C LEU A 161 -38.32 -19.13 -37.27
N ASP A 162 -39.29 -20.04 -37.30
CA ASP A 162 -39.92 -20.54 -38.52
C ASP A 162 -41.45 -20.56 -38.38
N PRO A 163 -42.22 -20.65 -39.47
CA PRO A 163 -43.67 -20.56 -39.43
C PRO A 163 -44.36 -21.72 -38.70
N GLU A 164 -43.68 -22.86 -38.50
CA GLU A 164 -44.23 -24.02 -37.81
C GLU A 164 -44.02 -23.90 -36.29
N LYS A 165 -42.92 -23.29 -35.86
CA LYS A 165 -42.50 -23.21 -34.44
C LYS A 165 -42.46 -21.80 -33.85
N TYR A 166 -42.89 -20.76 -34.56
CA TYR A 166 -42.80 -19.37 -34.07
C TYR A 166 -43.54 -19.09 -32.76
N ALA A 167 -44.48 -19.96 -32.36
CA ALA A 167 -45.25 -19.85 -31.12
C ALA A 167 -44.93 -20.98 -30.12
N ASP A 168 -43.74 -21.61 -30.23
CA ASP A 168 -43.33 -22.68 -29.33
C ASP A 168 -43.08 -22.16 -27.91
N GLY A 169 -43.93 -22.58 -26.97
CA GLY A 169 -43.85 -22.16 -25.58
C GLY A 169 -42.50 -22.42 -24.90
N VAL A 170 -41.69 -23.39 -25.34
CA VAL A 170 -40.34 -23.62 -24.79
C VAL A 170 -39.39 -22.50 -25.21
N VAL A 171 -39.37 -22.12 -26.49
CA VAL A 171 -38.53 -21.02 -26.99
C VAL A 171 -38.88 -19.71 -26.28
N HIS A 172 -40.19 -19.47 -26.13
CA HIS A 172 -40.69 -18.25 -25.50
C HIS A 172 -40.38 -18.20 -24.00
N ARG A 173 -40.83 -19.20 -23.24
CA ARG A 173 -40.70 -19.23 -21.78
C ARG A 173 -39.27 -19.40 -21.30
N ASP A 174 -38.49 -20.24 -21.97
CA ASP A 174 -37.18 -20.63 -21.46
C ASP A 174 -36.06 -19.73 -21.99
N PHE A 175 -36.32 -18.90 -23.01
CA PHE A 175 -35.31 -18.01 -23.59
C PHE A 175 -35.79 -16.58 -23.90
N LEU A 176 -36.82 -16.38 -24.72
CA LEU A 176 -37.23 -15.01 -25.13
C LEU A 176 -37.68 -14.17 -23.92
N ILE A 177 -38.58 -14.69 -23.08
CA ILE A 177 -39.11 -14.00 -21.89
C ILE A 177 -37.99 -13.68 -20.88
N PRO A 178 -37.13 -14.63 -20.45
CA PRO A 178 -36.01 -14.33 -19.56
C PRO A 178 -35.05 -13.25 -20.07
N MET A 179 -34.97 -13.09 -21.40
CA MET A 179 -34.08 -12.14 -22.03
C MET A 179 -34.76 -10.81 -22.39
N ALA A 180 -36.02 -10.59 -22.01
CA ALA A 180 -36.74 -9.34 -22.32
C ALA A 180 -36.01 -8.07 -21.85
N ALA A 181 -35.22 -8.15 -20.77
CA ALA A 181 -34.34 -7.06 -20.32
C ALA A 181 -33.25 -6.66 -21.34
N HIS A 182 -33.01 -7.49 -22.35
CA HIS A 182 -32.05 -7.29 -23.44
C HIS A 182 -32.75 -7.03 -24.79
N ALA A 183 -34.03 -6.67 -24.81
CA ALA A 183 -34.79 -6.43 -26.03
C ALA A 183 -34.11 -5.44 -27.00
N GLU A 184 -33.38 -4.45 -26.47
CA GLU A 184 -32.60 -3.46 -27.24
C GLU A 184 -31.51 -4.03 -28.15
N VAL A 185 -31.09 -5.28 -27.94
CA VAL A 185 -30.09 -5.98 -28.77
C VAL A 185 -30.65 -7.16 -29.54
N MET A 186 -31.96 -7.34 -29.52
CA MET A 186 -32.59 -8.45 -30.21
C MET A 186 -33.06 -8.05 -31.60
N VAL A 187 -32.89 -8.99 -32.52
CA VAL A 187 -33.52 -8.99 -33.84
C VAL A 187 -34.16 -10.35 -34.04
N VAL A 188 -35.43 -10.40 -34.44
CA VAL A 188 -36.14 -11.65 -34.73
C VAL A 188 -36.22 -11.82 -36.23
N ALA A 189 -35.70 -12.93 -36.74
CA ALA A 189 -35.80 -13.36 -38.11
C ALA A 189 -36.84 -14.48 -38.21
N LEU A 190 -37.98 -14.22 -38.86
CA LEU A 190 -38.92 -15.26 -39.24
C LEU A 190 -38.45 -15.86 -40.57
N ASN A 191 -37.76 -17.00 -40.51
CA ASN A 191 -37.20 -17.68 -41.67
C ASN A 191 -38.25 -18.51 -42.41
N GLN A 192 -37.90 -19.06 -43.58
CA GLN A 192 -38.75 -19.96 -44.38
C GLN A 192 -40.05 -19.33 -44.88
N VAL A 193 -40.10 -18.00 -45.04
CA VAL A 193 -41.29 -17.31 -45.57
C VAL A 193 -41.60 -17.67 -47.02
N ASP A 194 -40.67 -18.30 -47.73
CA ASP A 194 -40.89 -18.87 -49.06
C ASP A 194 -41.90 -20.03 -49.08
N ARG A 195 -42.22 -20.60 -47.90
CA ARG A 195 -43.23 -21.65 -47.75
C ARG A 195 -44.65 -21.13 -47.57
N LEU A 196 -44.81 -19.83 -47.34
CA LEU A 196 -46.10 -19.20 -47.07
C LEU A 196 -46.55 -18.39 -48.29
N ASP A 197 -47.84 -18.40 -48.57
CA ASP A 197 -48.45 -17.38 -49.43
C ASP A 197 -48.44 -16.00 -48.71
N PRO A 198 -48.61 -14.89 -49.45
CA PRO A 198 -48.53 -13.55 -48.86
C PRO A 198 -49.51 -13.30 -47.71
N GLU A 199 -50.72 -13.86 -47.78
CA GLU A 199 -51.77 -13.64 -46.78
C GLU A 199 -51.45 -14.41 -45.49
N SER A 200 -51.04 -15.68 -45.62
CA SER A 200 -50.55 -16.49 -44.49
C SER A 200 -49.30 -15.89 -43.86
N ARG A 201 -48.37 -15.36 -44.67
CA ARG A 201 -47.16 -14.70 -44.16
C ARG A 201 -47.51 -13.49 -43.30
N ASP A 202 -48.42 -12.65 -43.77
CA ASP A 202 -48.81 -11.44 -43.05
C ASP A 202 -49.60 -11.79 -41.77
N ALA A 203 -50.41 -12.85 -41.81
CA ALA A 203 -51.08 -13.39 -40.62
C ALA A 203 -50.09 -13.91 -39.56
N VAL A 204 -49.09 -14.70 -39.95
CA VAL A 204 -48.06 -15.22 -39.03
C VAL A 204 -47.21 -14.08 -38.45
N LEU A 205 -46.82 -13.10 -39.27
CA LEU A 205 -46.07 -11.93 -38.78
C LEU A 205 -46.87 -11.10 -37.78
N SER A 206 -48.17 -10.91 -38.05
CA SER A 206 -49.08 -10.21 -37.13
C SER A 206 -49.20 -10.95 -35.80
N ASP A 207 -49.37 -12.29 -35.85
CA ASP A 207 -49.49 -13.10 -34.64
C ASP A 207 -48.20 -13.15 -33.83
N LEU A 208 -47.05 -13.31 -34.50
CA LEU A 208 -45.73 -13.28 -33.85
C LEU A 208 -45.48 -11.94 -33.14
N ARG A 209 -45.77 -10.80 -33.79
CA ARG A 209 -45.65 -9.48 -33.15
C ARG A 209 -46.56 -9.37 -31.94
N ARG A 210 -47.81 -9.82 -32.06
CA ARG A 210 -48.78 -9.84 -30.95
C ARG A 210 -48.29 -10.69 -29.77
N ILE A 211 -47.60 -11.80 -30.02
CA ILE A 211 -47.01 -12.64 -28.96
C ILE A 211 -45.86 -11.89 -28.29
N LEU A 212 -44.90 -11.37 -29.08
CA LEU A 212 -43.74 -10.64 -28.57
C LEU A 212 -44.15 -9.39 -27.77
N ASP A 213 -45.18 -8.66 -28.22
CA ASP A 213 -45.73 -7.51 -27.49
C ASP A 213 -46.21 -7.90 -26.07
N ARG A 214 -46.91 -9.03 -25.95
CA ARG A 214 -47.40 -9.54 -24.64
C ARG A 214 -46.26 -9.98 -23.73
N GLU A 215 -45.12 -10.32 -24.29
CA GLU A 215 -43.93 -10.78 -23.58
C GLU A 215 -42.95 -9.65 -23.24
N GLY A 216 -43.32 -8.39 -23.53
CA GLY A 216 -42.45 -7.23 -23.29
C GLY A 216 -41.37 -7.03 -24.34
N LEU A 217 -41.47 -7.71 -25.49
CA LEU A 217 -40.53 -7.66 -26.62
C LEU A 217 -41.09 -6.84 -27.80
N GLY A 218 -42.04 -5.95 -27.57
CA GLY A 218 -42.70 -5.18 -28.64
C GLY A 218 -41.81 -4.20 -29.40
N THR A 219 -40.65 -3.86 -28.86
CA THR A 219 -39.65 -3.01 -29.53
C THR A 219 -38.71 -3.81 -30.45
N VAL A 220 -38.78 -5.14 -30.42
CA VAL A 220 -37.88 -6.01 -31.19
C VAL A 220 -38.26 -5.99 -32.66
N SER A 221 -37.26 -5.81 -33.53
CA SER A 221 -37.47 -5.85 -34.98
C SER A 221 -37.75 -7.28 -35.45
N VAL A 222 -38.91 -7.50 -36.07
CA VAL A 222 -39.30 -8.78 -36.69
C VAL A 222 -39.16 -8.68 -38.21
N ILE A 223 -38.24 -9.46 -38.77
CA ILE A 223 -37.86 -9.42 -40.19
C ILE A 223 -38.21 -10.75 -40.86
N PRO A 224 -39.10 -10.77 -41.87
CA PRO A 224 -39.37 -11.96 -42.65
C PRO A 224 -38.20 -12.26 -43.59
N VAL A 225 -37.67 -13.48 -43.55
CA VAL A 225 -36.53 -13.90 -44.35
C VAL A 225 -36.74 -15.28 -44.98
N SER A 226 -36.06 -15.54 -46.08
CA SER A 226 -35.85 -16.89 -46.61
C SER A 226 -34.37 -17.06 -46.92
N ALA A 227 -33.69 -17.85 -46.10
CA ALA A 227 -32.31 -18.25 -46.35
C ALA A 227 -32.12 -18.99 -47.69
N ARG A 228 -33.20 -19.59 -48.23
CA ARG A 228 -33.18 -20.34 -49.49
C ARG A 228 -33.23 -19.43 -50.71
N THR A 229 -34.09 -18.41 -50.70
CA THR A 229 -34.27 -17.50 -51.84
C THR A 229 -33.42 -16.24 -51.72
N GLY A 230 -32.86 -15.97 -50.54
CA GLY A 230 -32.17 -14.71 -50.21
C GLY A 230 -33.11 -13.58 -49.83
N GLN A 231 -34.44 -13.79 -49.90
CA GLN A 231 -35.42 -12.77 -49.55
C GLN A 231 -35.22 -12.28 -48.11
N GLY A 232 -35.13 -10.96 -47.92
CA GLY A 232 -35.04 -10.32 -46.60
C GLY A 232 -33.70 -10.51 -45.86
N VAL A 233 -32.76 -11.30 -46.39
CA VAL A 233 -31.46 -11.57 -45.75
C VAL A 233 -30.63 -10.29 -45.64
N GLU A 234 -30.64 -9.46 -46.68
CA GLU A 234 -29.96 -8.15 -46.67
C GLU A 234 -30.58 -7.19 -45.64
N THR A 235 -31.92 -7.18 -45.52
CA THR A 235 -32.62 -6.38 -44.50
C THR A 235 -32.26 -6.84 -43.08
N LEU A 236 -32.18 -8.15 -42.86
CA LEU A 236 -31.73 -8.72 -41.59
C LEU A 236 -30.28 -8.34 -41.29
N ALA A 237 -29.38 -8.46 -42.27
CA ALA A 237 -27.98 -8.11 -42.10
C ALA A 237 -27.81 -6.62 -41.73
N HIS A 238 -28.52 -5.72 -42.41
CA HIS A 238 -28.52 -4.29 -42.07
C HIS A 238 -29.06 -4.02 -40.66
N ALA A 239 -30.11 -4.71 -40.21
CA ALA A 239 -30.63 -4.56 -38.86
C ALA A 239 -29.60 -5.01 -37.81
N VAL A 240 -28.96 -6.16 -38.03
CA VAL A 240 -27.88 -6.66 -37.14
C VAL A 240 -26.69 -5.70 -37.14
N ALA A 241 -26.25 -5.21 -38.31
CA ALA A 241 -25.16 -4.25 -38.43
C ALA A 241 -25.48 -2.91 -37.74
N SER A 242 -26.74 -2.47 -37.77
CA SER A 242 -27.20 -1.26 -37.08
C SER A 242 -27.10 -1.41 -35.55
N VAL A 243 -27.59 -2.52 -34.99
CA VAL A 243 -27.49 -2.81 -33.55
C VAL A 243 -26.01 -2.95 -33.14
N ALA A 244 -25.21 -3.68 -33.92
CA ALA A 244 -23.77 -3.82 -33.71
C ALA A 244 -23.06 -2.45 -33.70
N SER A 245 -23.33 -1.59 -34.68
CA SER A 245 -22.76 -0.25 -34.78
C SER A 245 -23.14 0.63 -33.58
N SER A 246 -24.39 0.56 -33.12
CA SER A 246 -24.85 1.27 -31.92
C SER A 246 -24.10 0.81 -30.66
N ARG A 247 -23.87 -0.51 -30.52
CA ARG A 247 -23.08 -1.08 -29.42
C ARG A 247 -21.62 -0.66 -29.47
N LEU A 248 -21.02 -0.61 -30.66
CA LEU A 248 -19.65 -0.18 -30.85
C LEU A 248 -19.48 1.33 -30.59
N ALA A 249 -20.44 2.16 -31.00
CA ALA A 249 -20.48 3.57 -30.64
C ALA A 249 -20.61 3.77 -29.11
N SER A 250 -21.46 2.98 -28.45
CA SER A 250 -21.59 2.98 -26.99
C SER A 250 -20.28 2.59 -26.30
N ALA A 251 -19.53 1.64 -26.85
CA ALA A 251 -18.21 1.25 -26.34
C ALA A 251 -17.18 2.36 -26.52
N ARG A 252 -17.15 3.05 -27.66
CA ARG A 252 -16.28 4.21 -27.88
C ARG A 252 -16.60 5.36 -26.91
N SER A 253 -17.89 5.56 -26.59
CA SER A 253 -18.32 6.53 -25.60
C SER A 253 -17.80 6.22 -24.19
N LEU A 254 -17.49 4.95 -23.86
CA LEU A 254 -16.92 4.60 -22.56
C LEU A 254 -15.52 5.20 -22.35
N VAL A 255 -14.70 5.32 -23.41
CA VAL A 255 -13.40 6.00 -23.31
C VAL A 255 -13.62 7.46 -22.91
N ALA A 256 -14.55 8.14 -23.58
CA ALA A 256 -14.89 9.52 -23.27
C ALA A 256 -15.45 9.67 -21.84
N HIS A 257 -16.27 8.71 -21.38
CA HIS A 257 -16.77 8.70 -20.01
C HIS A 257 -15.67 8.43 -18.97
N ALA A 258 -14.75 7.51 -19.26
CA ALA A 258 -13.60 7.20 -18.40
C ALA A 258 -12.68 8.41 -18.27
N ARG A 259 -12.36 9.06 -19.39
CA ARG A 259 -11.57 10.30 -19.41
C ARG A 259 -12.27 11.42 -18.66
N ARG A 260 -13.56 11.65 -18.90
CA ARG A 260 -14.36 12.64 -18.16
C ARG A 260 -14.35 12.37 -16.66
N ALA A 261 -14.52 11.10 -16.25
CA ALA A 261 -14.46 10.73 -14.85
C ALA A 261 -13.07 10.94 -14.23
N ALA A 262 -11.99 10.68 -14.99
CA ALA A 262 -10.63 10.98 -14.56
C ALA A 262 -10.37 12.49 -14.43
N SER A 263 -10.86 13.30 -15.38
CA SER A 263 -10.78 14.76 -15.31
C SER A 263 -11.58 15.33 -14.13
N GLU A 264 -12.82 14.89 -13.95
CA GLU A 264 -13.67 15.32 -12.83
C GLU A 264 -13.04 14.92 -11.47
N LEU A 265 -12.46 13.72 -11.39
CA LEU A 265 -11.70 13.29 -10.21
C LEU A 265 -10.47 14.18 -9.97
N GLY A 266 -9.71 14.50 -11.01
CA GLY A 266 -8.55 15.40 -10.94
C GLY A 266 -8.91 16.82 -10.53
N GLU A 267 -10.02 17.35 -11.03
CA GLU A 267 -10.54 18.69 -10.70
C GLU A 267 -11.06 18.74 -9.26
N ARG A 268 -11.89 17.77 -8.84
CA ARG A 268 -12.43 17.70 -7.47
C ARG A 268 -11.35 17.54 -6.41
N THR A 269 -10.26 16.84 -6.75
CA THR A 269 -9.10 16.65 -5.85
C THR A 269 -8.08 17.77 -5.96
N GLY A 270 -8.18 18.64 -6.96
CA GLY A 270 -7.20 19.69 -7.27
C GLY A 270 -5.85 19.14 -7.77
N LEU A 271 -5.74 17.85 -8.07
CA LEU A 271 -4.51 17.22 -8.57
C LEU A 271 -4.21 17.61 -10.02
N ILE A 272 -5.23 18.04 -10.77
CA ILE A 272 -5.11 18.50 -12.15
C ILE A 272 -5.56 19.96 -12.18
N THR A 273 -4.61 20.88 -12.32
CA THR A 273 -4.90 22.29 -12.57
C THR A 273 -5.28 22.44 -14.05
N PRO A 274 -6.39 23.12 -14.40
CA PRO A 274 -6.74 23.38 -15.79
C PRO A 274 -5.55 24.00 -16.53
N LEU A 275 -5.21 23.46 -17.71
CA LEU A 275 -4.19 24.01 -18.61
C LEU A 275 -4.47 25.51 -18.83
N GLY A 276 -3.67 26.38 -18.20
CA GLY A 276 -3.78 27.82 -18.42
C GLY A 276 -3.25 28.75 -17.32
N LEU A 277 -3.11 28.31 -16.07
CA LEU A 277 -2.65 29.21 -14.98
C LEU A 277 -1.62 28.53 -14.09
N GLY A 278 -0.38 28.45 -14.58
CA GLY A 278 0.77 28.02 -13.79
C GLY A 278 2.02 27.98 -14.63
N ALA A 279 2.71 29.13 -14.74
CA ALA A 279 4.05 29.18 -15.30
C ALA A 279 4.96 28.14 -14.59
N PRO A 280 5.96 27.55 -15.30
CA PRO A 280 6.98 26.73 -14.66
C PRO A 280 7.79 27.63 -13.72
N THR A 281 7.35 27.72 -12.47
CA THR A 281 8.15 28.34 -11.42
C THR A 281 9.32 27.41 -11.13
N PRO A 282 10.53 27.95 -10.93
CA PRO A 282 11.72 27.14 -10.72
C PRO A 282 11.55 26.27 -9.47
N ASP A 283 11.79 24.98 -9.66
CA ASP A 283 11.75 23.83 -8.74
C ASP A 283 11.49 24.17 -7.25
N PRO A 284 10.21 24.23 -6.82
CA PRO A 284 9.88 24.41 -5.41
C PRO A 284 10.57 23.34 -4.53
N ALA A 285 10.66 22.09 -5.01
CA ALA A 285 11.23 20.97 -4.25
C ALA A 285 12.69 21.22 -3.81
N ALA A 286 13.48 21.92 -4.63
CA ALA A 286 14.87 22.27 -4.30
C ALA A 286 14.98 23.30 -3.17
N ARG A 287 14.04 24.25 -3.05
CA ARG A 287 13.97 25.22 -1.94
C ARG A 287 13.34 24.65 -0.67
N GLN A 288 12.48 23.64 -0.80
CA GLN A 288 11.77 23.03 0.33
C GLN A 288 12.53 21.88 0.99
N ALA A 289 13.42 21.19 0.28
CA ALA A 289 14.31 20.17 0.85
C ALA A 289 15.04 20.61 2.14
N PRO A 290 15.63 21.82 2.24
CA PRO A 290 16.25 22.27 3.49
C PRO A 290 15.23 22.52 4.62
N GLN A 291 14.03 23.02 4.31
CA GLN A 291 13.00 23.30 5.32
C GLN A 291 12.38 22.01 5.88
N VAL A 292 12.14 21.01 5.04
CA VAL A 292 11.68 19.66 5.46
C VAL A 292 12.73 18.97 6.33
N ARG A 293 14.02 19.12 6.02
CA ARG A 293 15.11 18.58 6.86
C ARG A 293 15.16 19.26 8.23
N GLN A 294 15.04 20.59 8.26
CA GLN A 294 15.05 21.34 9.53
C GLN A 294 13.85 20.98 10.42
N SER A 295 12.64 20.85 9.86
CA SER A 295 11.46 20.44 10.62
C SER A 295 11.55 18.99 11.10
N LEU A 296 12.14 18.09 10.30
CA LEU A 296 12.43 16.72 10.71
C LEU A 296 13.42 16.65 11.88
N ASP A 297 14.50 17.43 11.83
CA ASP A 297 15.48 17.48 12.93
C ASP A 297 14.83 18.03 14.21
N ALA A 298 13.97 19.05 14.10
CA ALA A 298 13.21 19.58 15.22
C ALA A 298 12.24 18.54 15.81
N LEU A 299 11.56 17.76 14.95
CA LEU A 299 10.68 16.66 15.36
C LEU A 299 11.44 15.57 16.12
N ARG A 300 12.60 15.14 15.61
CA ARG A 300 13.45 14.14 16.28
C ARG A 300 13.95 14.62 17.63
N LEU A 301 14.35 15.89 17.73
CA LEU A 301 14.74 16.50 18.99
C LEU A 301 13.55 16.55 19.98
N ALA A 302 12.36 16.91 19.52
CA ALA A 302 11.15 16.92 20.36
C ALA A 302 10.79 15.51 20.86
N ALA A 303 10.86 14.49 20.00
CA ALA A 303 10.64 13.09 20.36
C ALA A 303 11.65 12.58 21.39
N ALA A 304 12.94 12.89 21.20
CA ALA A 304 14.00 12.56 22.16
C ALA A 304 13.76 13.25 23.52
N SER A 305 13.32 14.52 23.51
CA SER A 305 13.00 15.25 24.75
C SER A 305 11.79 14.65 25.47
N LEU A 306 10.77 14.19 24.73
CA LEU A 306 9.58 13.56 25.29
C LEU A 306 9.90 12.22 25.95
N ALA A 307 10.72 11.41 25.28
CA ALA A 307 11.17 10.12 25.79
C ALA A 307 12.17 10.23 26.96
N GLY A 308 12.42 11.46 27.45
CA GLY A 308 13.26 11.71 28.61
C GLY A 308 14.75 11.54 28.35
N VAL A 309 15.20 11.56 27.08
CA VAL A 309 16.62 11.35 26.73
C VAL A 309 17.53 12.35 27.44
N ASP A 310 17.09 13.60 27.64
CA ASP A 310 17.85 14.61 28.37
C ASP A 310 17.96 14.31 29.88
N VAL A 311 16.88 13.80 30.48
CA VAL A 311 16.84 13.42 31.90
C VAL A 311 17.68 12.17 32.14
N VAL A 312 17.56 11.18 31.26
CA VAL A 312 18.35 9.93 31.29
C VAL A 312 19.83 10.23 31.02
N SER A 313 20.13 11.15 30.09
CA SER A 313 21.49 11.64 29.82
C SER A 313 22.16 12.22 31.07
N GLN A 314 21.45 13.11 31.77
CA GLN A 314 21.94 13.73 33.01
C GLN A 314 22.07 12.69 34.14
N ALA A 315 21.15 11.73 34.22
CA ALA A 315 21.21 10.65 35.20
C ALA A 315 22.41 9.71 34.97
N VAL A 316 22.68 9.34 33.71
CA VAL A 316 23.84 8.53 33.31
C VAL A 316 25.14 9.28 33.60
N GLU A 317 25.27 10.54 33.20
CA GLU A 317 26.47 11.34 33.48
C GLU A 317 26.69 11.52 35.00
N GLY A 318 25.61 11.74 35.75
CA GLY A 318 25.64 11.85 37.20
C GLY A 318 26.09 10.56 37.89
N SER A 319 25.61 9.39 37.42
CA SER A 319 26.00 8.09 37.96
C SER A 319 27.44 7.75 37.63
N ASP A 320 27.86 8.07 36.41
CA ASP A 320 29.22 7.86 35.98
C ASP A 320 30.22 8.70 36.77
N ARG A 321 29.85 9.95 37.07
CA ARG A 321 30.64 10.82 37.93
C ARG A 321 30.67 10.33 39.37
N HIS A 322 29.54 9.89 39.92
CA HIS A 322 29.45 9.38 41.29
C HIS A 322 30.29 8.08 41.48
N ARG A 323 30.24 7.15 40.51
CA ARG A 323 31.03 5.91 40.52
C ARG A 323 32.53 6.15 40.33
N ALA A 324 32.90 7.17 39.56
CA ALA A 324 34.29 7.61 39.43
C ALA A 324 34.86 8.13 40.76
N HIS A 325 34.09 8.97 41.45
CA HIS A 325 34.49 9.63 42.68
C HIS A 325 34.61 8.67 43.88
N THR A 326 33.66 7.73 44.03
CA THR A 326 33.65 6.74 45.13
C THR A 326 34.84 5.77 45.15
N ARG A 327 35.56 5.56 44.03
CA ARG A 327 36.67 4.60 43.94
C ARG A 327 38.04 5.22 43.72
N VAL A 328 38.11 6.45 43.19
CA VAL A 328 39.37 7.11 42.83
C VAL A 328 39.61 8.40 43.64
N GLY A 329 38.65 8.78 44.49
CA GLY A 329 38.80 9.89 45.43
C GLY A 329 39.83 9.60 46.52
N TRP A 330 40.47 10.65 47.06
CA TRP A 330 41.51 10.56 48.09
C TRP A 330 41.08 9.70 49.28
N PHE A 331 41.98 8.83 49.75
CA PHE A 331 41.66 7.68 50.62
C PHE A 331 40.90 8.09 51.90
N TRP A 332 41.25 9.24 52.46
CA TRP A 332 40.71 9.77 53.72
C TRP A 332 39.34 10.45 53.58
N LEU A 333 38.95 10.87 52.37
CA LEU A 333 37.67 11.57 52.12
C LEU A 333 36.61 10.69 51.42
N ARG A 334 36.98 9.52 50.89
CA ARG A 334 36.08 8.68 50.06
C ARG A 334 34.87 8.08 50.80
N TRP A 335 34.92 7.93 52.12
CA TRP A 335 33.83 7.36 52.92
C TRP A 335 32.58 8.26 53.00
N ILE A 336 32.75 9.58 52.92
CA ILE A 336 31.66 10.56 52.92
C ILE A 336 30.82 10.45 51.65
N GLU A 337 31.43 10.05 50.53
CA GLU A 337 30.77 9.97 49.22
C GLU A 337 29.96 8.68 49.04
N HIS A 338 30.30 7.61 49.78
CA HIS A 338 29.52 6.37 49.83
C HIS A 338 28.14 6.56 50.48
N LEU A 339 27.94 7.67 51.21
CA LEU A 339 26.68 8.00 51.87
C LEU A 339 25.66 8.63 50.90
N ARG A 340 26.08 9.11 49.71
CA ARG A 340 25.18 9.67 48.69
C ARG A 340 24.67 8.57 47.77
N ARG A 341 23.35 8.52 47.52
CA ARG A 341 22.73 7.52 46.61
C ARG A 341 23.12 7.75 45.15
N ASP A 342 23.37 6.66 44.43
CA ASP A 342 23.66 6.65 42.99
C ASP A 342 22.42 7.10 42.18
N PRO A 343 22.51 8.14 41.33
CA PRO A 343 21.36 8.70 40.62
C PRO A 343 20.72 7.76 39.59
N LEU A 344 21.46 6.82 38.98
CA LEU A 344 20.84 5.78 38.12
C LEU A 344 20.04 4.76 38.94
N ARG A 345 20.52 4.44 40.15
CA ARG A 345 19.77 3.59 41.09
C ARG A 345 18.54 4.30 41.65
N ALA A 346 18.58 5.63 41.77
CA ALA A 346 17.42 6.42 42.18
C ALA A 346 16.30 6.40 41.11
N LEU A 347 16.65 6.16 39.85
CA LEU A 347 15.72 6.01 38.72
C LEU A 347 15.45 4.54 38.35
N HIS A 348 15.95 3.57 39.12
CA HIS A 348 15.85 2.11 38.88
C HIS A 348 16.31 1.61 37.49
N LEU A 349 17.04 2.42 36.73
CA LEU A 349 17.62 2.03 35.44
C LEU A 349 18.97 1.32 35.68
N GLY A 350 19.05 0.04 35.31
CA GLY A 350 20.30 -0.74 35.30
C GLY A 350 20.52 -1.70 36.48
N THR A 351 19.47 -2.10 37.22
CA THR A 351 19.56 -3.25 38.13
C THR A 351 19.14 -4.53 37.42
N GLY A 352 20.09 -5.23 36.80
CA GLY A 352 19.98 -6.68 36.74
C GLY A 352 19.91 -7.19 38.18
N ARG A 353 18.78 -7.78 38.57
CA ARG A 353 18.54 -8.32 39.92
C ARG A 353 19.64 -9.35 40.24
N PRO A 354 20.25 -9.38 41.44
CA PRO A 354 20.99 -10.57 41.85
C PRO A 354 19.98 -11.75 41.89
N PRO A 355 20.36 -12.96 41.44
CA PRO A 355 19.44 -14.10 41.46
C PRO A 355 18.91 -14.28 42.89
N ALA A 356 17.59 -14.30 43.04
CA ALA A 356 16.96 -14.58 44.32
C ALA A 356 17.49 -15.91 44.88
N PRO A 357 17.63 -16.06 46.21
CA PRO A 357 17.91 -17.37 46.79
C PRO A 357 16.75 -18.29 46.40
N LYS A 358 17.08 -19.46 45.85
CA LYS A 358 16.14 -20.54 45.58
C LYS A 358 15.41 -20.90 46.88
N SER A 359 14.20 -20.39 47.06
CA SER A 359 13.21 -21.04 47.91
C SER A 359 12.54 -22.12 47.08
N THR A 360 12.83 -23.36 47.43
CA THR A 360 12.06 -24.54 47.06
C THR A 360 10.61 -24.33 47.46
N ASP A 361 9.70 -24.39 46.49
CA ASP A 361 8.48 -25.23 46.48
C ASP A 361 7.45 -24.65 45.48
N ALA A 362 7.06 -25.51 44.52
CA ALA A 362 5.83 -25.59 43.69
C ALA A 362 5.09 -24.28 43.29
N GLU A 363 4.68 -24.03 42.04
CA GLU A 363 4.16 -24.94 41.01
C GLU A 363 4.04 -24.21 39.64
N GLN A 364 3.96 -25.01 38.58
CA GLN A 364 3.99 -24.75 37.14
C GLN A 364 3.02 -23.67 36.60
N SER A 365 3.49 -22.83 35.67
CA SER A 365 2.73 -22.34 34.49
C SER A 365 3.69 -21.73 33.46
N ASP A 366 3.71 -22.33 32.27
CA ASP A 366 4.57 -22.03 31.12
C ASP A 366 4.22 -20.71 30.40
N GLY A 367 5.25 -20.02 29.87
CA GLY A 367 5.09 -19.12 28.72
C GLY A 367 6.05 -17.92 28.64
N ALA A 368 7.06 -18.03 27.77
CA ALA A 368 7.89 -16.97 27.15
C ALA A 368 9.01 -16.29 27.98
N THR A 369 10.24 -16.72 27.68
CA THR A 369 11.50 -16.04 28.03
C THR A 369 11.66 -14.76 27.18
N GLY A 370 11.14 -13.63 27.67
CA GLY A 370 11.41 -12.29 27.15
C GLY A 370 12.59 -11.63 27.88
N PRO A 371 13.32 -10.69 27.24
CA PRO A 371 14.40 -9.95 27.90
C PRO A 371 13.84 -9.10 29.05
N ASP A 372 14.59 -9.09 30.16
CA ASP A 372 14.44 -8.35 31.42
C ASP A 372 13.73 -6.98 31.23
N VAL A 373 12.40 -6.96 31.36
CA VAL A 373 11.59 -5.74 31.24
C VAL A 373 11.73 -4.94 32.53
N ILE A 374 12.34 -3.76 32.44
CA ILE A 374 12.48 -2.81 33.54
C ILE A 374 11.10 -2.24 33.88
N ASP A 375 10.73 -2.28 35.16
CA ASP A 375 9.45 -1.76 35.67
C ASP A 375 9.35 -0.24 35.41
N LEU A 376 8.41 0.13 34.52
CA LEU A 376 8.23 1.45 33.92
C LEU A 376 7.58 2.50 34.84
N THR A 377 7.29 2.17 36.10
CA THR A 377 6.38 2.98 36.94
C THR A 377 7.02 4.21 37.59
N SER A 378 8.29 4.53 37.32
CA SER A 378 9.03 5.58 38.04
C SER A 378 9.71 6.66 37.20
N LEU A 379 9.51 6.69 35.88
CA LEU A 379 9.82 7.89 35.09
C LEU A 379 8.69 8.92 35.32
N PRO A 380 9.00 10.22 35.52
CA PRO A 380 7.96 11.24 35.57
C PRO A 380 7.14 11.16 34.27
N PRO A 381 5.81 11.06 34.33
CA PRO A 381 4.99 11.04 33.12
C PRO A 381 5.34 12.27 32.30
N ALA A 382 5.54 12.09 31.01
CA ALA A 382 5.96 13.16 30.13
C ALA A 382 5.03 14.38 30.30
N GLY A 383 5.61 15.51 30.73
CA GLY A 383 4.83 16.69 31.07
C GLY A 383 4.02 17.20 29.85
N PRO A 384 2.84 17.82 30.06
CA PRO A 384 1.97 18.32 28.97
C PRO A 384 2.68 19.25 27.97
N ALA A 385 3.74 19.94 28.42
CA ALA A 385 4.55 20.79 27.56
C ALA A 385 5.43 20.01 26.57
N ALA A 386 5.91 18.82 26.92
CA ALA A 386 6.75 18.00 26.04
C ALA A 386 5.90 17.32 24.95
N THR A 387 4.72 16.82 25.31
CA THR A 387 3.75 16.28 24.34
C THR A 387 3.26 17.36 23.39
N GLY A 388 2.98 18.56 23.90
CA GLY A 388 2.63 19.73 23.06
C GLY A 388 3.73 20.11 22.06
N ARG A 389 5.00 20.10 22.47
CA ARG A 389 6.14 20.36 21.56
C ARG A 389 6.26 19.29 20.47
N LEU A 390 6.13 18.01 20.82
CA LEU A 390 6.15 16.92 19.84
C LEU A 390 5.06 17.12 18.78
N ARG A 391 3.82 17.37 19.21
CA ARG A 391 2.68 17.62 18.31
C ARG A 391 2.91 18.81 17.40
N SER A 392 3.38 19.94 17.95
CA SER A 392 3.69 21.12 17.15
C SER A 392 4.81 20.88 16.13
N SER A 393 5.88 20.18 16.50
CA SER A 393 6.96 19.84 15.56
C SER A 393 6.51 18.83 14.51
N ALA A 394 5.66 17.86 14.88
CA ALA A 394 5.07 16.89 13.95
C ALA A 394 4.16 17.58 12.94
N HIS A 395 3.31 18.50 13.40
CA HIS A 395 2.46 19.33 12.56
C HIS A 395 3.27 20.16 11.55
N VAL A 396 4.31 20.85 12.02
CA VAL A 396 5.19 21.65 11.14
C VAL A 396 5.91 20.77 10.11
N TYR A 397 6.35 19.57 10.51
CA TYR A 397 6.91 18.60 9.57
C TYR A 397 5.88 18.13 8.54
N ALA A 398 4.66 17.80 8.98
CA ALA A 398 3.58 17.34 8.10
C ALA A 398 3.18 18.41 7.07
N VAL A 399 3.04 19.67 7.49
CA VAL A 399 2.77 20.81 6.61
C VAL A 399 3.89 21.00 5.59
N ALA A 400 5.16 20.91 6.02
CA ALA A 400 6.29 21.02 5.11
C ALA A 400 6.38 19.84 4.12
N ALA A 401 6.03 18.63 4.55
CA ALA A 401 6.03 17.44 3.70
C ALA A 401 4.86 17.44 2.69
N CYS A 402 3.72 18.00 3.07
CA CYS A 402 2.51 18.04 2.24
C CYS A 402 2.39 19.32 1.40
N SER A 403 3.39 20.21 1.40
CA SER A 403 3.30 21.52 0.73
C SER A 403 3.12 21.46 -0.79
N ALA A 404 3.42 20.31 -1.41
CA ALA A 404 3.23 20.08 -2.83
C ALA A 404 1.81 19.57 -3.18
N LEU A 405 0.99 19.22 -2.18
CA LEU A 405 -0.37 18.74 -2.38
C LEU A 405 -1.37 19.92 -2.45
N PRO A 406 -2.52 19.73 -3.13
CA PRO A 406 -3.64 20.67 -3.09
C PRO A 406 -4.13 20.92 -1.65
N GLY A 407 -4.64 22.12 -1.37
CA GLY A 407 -4.93 22.58 0.00
C GLY A 407 -5.80 21.65 0.84
N ASP A 408 -6.89 21.12 0.26
CA ASP A 408 -7.81 20.23 0.99
C ASP A 408 -7.17 18.86 1.28
N LEU A 409 -6.40 18.32 0.34
CA LEU A 409 -5.69 17.05 0.50
C LEU A 409 -4.51 17.18 1.48
N ALA A 410 -3.78 18.30 1.41
CA ALA A 410 -2.72 18.62 2.36
C ALA A 410 -3.28 18.73 3.78
N ALA A 411 -4.44 19.39 3.95
CA ALA A 411 -5.10 19.50 5.25
C ALA A 411 -5.51 18.12 5.80
N GLN A 412 -6.10 17.24 4.97
CA GLN A 412 -6.46 15.89 5.40
C GLN A 412 -5.24 15.03 5.78
N ALA A 413 -4.17 15.07 4.98
CA ALA A 413 -2.92 14.34 5.27
C ALA A 413 -2.27 14.85 6.56
N VAL A 414 -2.28 16.16 6.80
CA VAL A 414 -1.79 16.78 8.05
C VAL A 414 -2.63 16.34 9.24
N LEU A 415 -3.97 16.36 9.15
CA LEU A 415 -4.86 15.90 10.22
C LEU A 415 -4.57 14.44 10.61
N ARG A 416 -4.45 13.54 9.63
CA ARG A 416 -4.09 12.12 9.88
C ARG A 416 -2.70 11.98 10.50
N SER A 417 -1.74 12.80 10.07
CA SER A 417 -0.40 12.84 10.66
C SER A 417 -0.42 13.33 12.11
N ASP A 418 -1.26 14.33 12.42
CA ASP A 418 -1.42 14.86 13.77
C ASP A 418 -2.05 13.79 14.69
N GLU A 419 -3.06 13.06 14.23
CA GLU A 419 -3.62 11.90 14.96
C GLU A 419 -2.58 10.80 15.24
N ARG A 420 -1.72 10.49 14.25
CA ARG A 420 -0.59 9.56 14.45
C ARG A 420 0.37 10.11 15.51
N ALA A 421 0.64 11.42 15.49
CA ALA A 421 1.50 12.07 16.47
C ALA A 421 0.95 12.04 17.90
N GLU A 422 -0.37 12.04 18.08
CA GLU A 422 -0.98 11.87 19.40
C GLU A 422 -0.74 10.49 20.02
N ARG A 423 -0.58 9.46 19.18
CA ARG A 423 -0.36 8.07 19.60
C ARG A 423 1.12 7.70 19.77
N LEU A 424 2.05 8.59 19.41
CA LEU A 424 3.51 8.36 19.47
C LEU A 424 4.09 8.21 20.89
N ALA A 425 3.42 8.73 21.92
CA ALA A 425 3.99 8.79 23.27
C ALA A 425 4.34 7.40 23.83
N ALA A 426 3.42 6.44 23.75
CA ALA A 426 3.63 5.10 24.30
C ALA A 426 4.71 4.28 23.54
N PRO A 427 4.74 4.26 22.19
CA PRO A 427 5.83 3.64 21.43
C PRO A 427 7.21 4.21 21.75
N LEU A 428 7.32 5.53 21.95
CA LEU A 428 8.58 6.19 22.30
C LEU A 428 9.10 5.77 23.69
N GLU A 429 8.22 5.71 24.69
CA GLU A 429 8.58 5.25 26.03
C GLU A 429 9.06 3.79 26.02
N LEU A 430 8.34 2.93 25.30
CA LEU A 430 8.69 1.51 25.15
C LEU A 430 10.03 1.31 24.43
N ALA A 431 10.31 2.10 23.39
CA ALA A 431 11.60 2.05 22.70
C ALA A 431 12.77 2.48 23.59
N VAL A 432 12.60 3.50 24.43
CA VAL A 432 13.63 3.90 25.41
C VAL A 432 13.86 2.81 26.45
N ALA A 433 12.81 2.15 26.92
CA ALA A 433 12.90 1.08 27.91
C ALA A 433 13.65 -0.16 27.42
N GLN A 434 13.56 -0.45 26.12
CA GLN A 434 14.25 -1.60 25.51
C GLN A 434 15.73 -1.35 25.22
N VAL A 435 16.23 -0.12 25.36
CA VAL A 435 17.64 0.19 25.11
C VAL A 435 18.50 -0.42 26.20
N ASP A 436 19.37 -1.36 25.81
CA ASP A 436 20.39 -1.89 26.72
C ASP A 436 21.39 -0.77 27.08
N TYR A 437 21.23 -0.26 28.31
CA TYR A 437 22.10 0.74 28.92
C TYR A 437 23.53 0.22 29.14
N GLY A 438 23.79 -1.07 28.89
CA GLY A 438 25.11 -1.67 28.89
C GLY A 438 25.68 -1.74 30.30
N THR A 439 25.75 -2.93 30.88
CA THR A 439 26.44 -3.10 32.16
C THR A 439 27.89 -2.59 32.05
N TRP A 440 28.22 -1.56 32.83
CA TRP A 440 29.54 -0.93 32.81
C TRP A 440 30.63 -1.96 33.09
N LYS A 441 31.35 -2.40 32.05
CA LYS A 441 32.49 -3.30 32.18
C LYS A 441 33.59 -2.60 32.98
N ARG A 442 33.80 -3.05 34.22
CA ARG A 442 34.74 -2.46 35.18
C ARG A 442 36.15 -2.48 34.58
N PRO A 443 36.75 -1.33 34.25
CA PRO A 443 38.09 -1.30 33.66
C PRO A 443 39.11 -1.87 34.65
N VAL A 444 40.05 -2.68 34.17
CA VAL A 444 41.10 -3.27 35.03
C VAL A 444 41.96 -2.19 35.68
N TRP A 445 42.14 -1.03 35.04
CA TRP A 445 42.89 0.10 35.59
C TRP A 445 42.30 0.67 36.88
N TRP A 446 40.99 0.53 37.13
CA TRP A 446 40.38 0.93 38.42
C TRP A 446 40.90 0.10 39.58
N ARG A 447 41.14 -1.21 39.35
CA ARG A 447 41.75 -2.07 40.35
C ARG A 447 43.19 -1.66 40.63
N LEU A 448 43.95 -1.38 39.57
CA LEU A 448 45.34 -0.93 39.69
C LEU A 448 45.46 0.40 40.44
N ALA A 449 44.61 1.38 40.12
CA ALA A 449 44.58 2.67 40.79
C ALA A 449 44.23 2.52 42.29
N ASN A 450 43.25 1.69 42.63
CA ASN A 450 42.87 1.43 44.03
C ASN A 450 44.01 0.75 44.81
N VAL A 451 44.71 -0.22 44.20
CA VAL A 451 45.88 -0.86 44.83
C VAL A 451 46.99 0.17 45.09
N LEU A 452 47.32 0.98 44.08
CA LEU A 452 48.38 1.98 44.21
C LEU A 452 48.05 3.06 45.26
N GLN A 453 46.78 3.39 45.41
CA GLN A 453 46.32 4.32 46.45
C GLN A 453 46.33 3.73 47.86
N TRP A 454 46.12 2.42 48.01
CA TRP A 454 46.34 1.72 49.28
C TRP A 454 47.82 1.67 49.66
N VAL A 455 48.70 1.47 48.68
CA VAL A 455 50.15 1.48 48.90
C VAL A 455 50.60 2.86 49.38
N THR A 456 50.19 3.95 48.72
CA THR A 456 50.57 5.31 49.16
C THR A 456 50.01 5.68 50.53
N ALA A 457 48.76 5.26 50.83
CA ALA A 457 48.16 5.44 52.14
C ALA A 457 48.91 4.65 53.24
N LEU A 458 49.30 3.40 52.97
CA LEU A 458 50.07 2.58 53.90
C LEU A 458 51.46 3.17 54.14
N THR A 459 52.13 3.65 53.09
CA THR A 459 53.43 4.35 53.22
C THR A 459 53.33 5.59 54.10
N ALA A 460 52.27 6.39 53.93
CA ALA A 460 52.03 7.56 54.76
C ALA A 460 51.74 7.18 56.23
N LEU A 461 50.98 6.11 56.46
CA LEU A 461 50.65 5.61 57.79
C LEU A 461 51.89 5.07 58.52
N ILE A 462 52.75 4.32 57.82
CA ILE A 462 54.03 3.84 58.36
C ILE A 462 54.92 5.03 58.73
N GLY A 463 55.05 6.04 57.85
CA GLY A 463 55.82 7.25 58.13
C GLY A 463 55.29 8.01 59.35
N GLY A 464 53.96 8.12 59.49
CA GLY A 464 53.32 8.78 60.64
C GLY A 464 53.46 8.00 61.94
N LEU A 465 53.25 6.68 61.92
CA LEU A 465 53.43 5.82 63.09
C LEU A 465 54.88 5.83 63.57
N TRP A 466 55.84 5.86 62.65
CA TRP A 466 57.25 5.98 62.98
C TRP A 466 57.58 7.32 63.65
N LEU A 467 57.00 8.43 63.20
CA LEU A 467 57.14 9.74 63.86
C LEU A 467 56.52 9.76 65.26
N VAL A 468 55.34 9.16 65.43
CA VAL A 468 54.69 9.05 66.74
C VAL A 468 55.52 8.18 67.67
N ALA A 469 56.07 7.06 67.18
CA ALA A 469 56.94 6.20 67.97
C ALA A 469 58.21 6.94 68.41
N ILE A 470 58.83 7.74 67.53
CA ILE A 470 59.97 8.58 67.90
C ILE A 470 59.57 9.60 68.98
N HIS A 471 58.46 10.31 68.78
CA HIS A 471 57.99 11.34 69.71
C HIS A 471 57.63 10.77 71.10
N VAL A 472 56.94 9.62 71.15
CA VAL A 472 56.61 8.93 72.40
C VAL A 472 57.87 8.39 73.09
N LEU A 473 58.86 7.93 72.33
CA LEU A 473 60.09 7.39 72.89
C LEU A 473 61.03 8.49 73.42
N GLU A 474 61.09 9.65 72.73
CA GLU A 474 61.86 10.82 73.16
C GLU A 474 61.22 11.54 74.35
N ASP A 475 59.92 11.89 74.27
CA ASP A 475 59.28 12.76 75.27
C ASP A 475 58.71 12.01 76.49
N TYR A 476 58.36 10.72 76.33
CA TYR A 476 57.70 9.96 77.39
C TYR A 476 58.60 8.92 78.08
N LEU A 477 59.63 8.40 77.39
CA LEU A 477 60.47 7.30 77.89
C LEU A 477 61.92 7.69 78.21
N LEU A 478 62.39 8.91 77.88
CA LEU A 478 63.73 9.45 78.21
C LEU A 478 64.89 8.44 78.02
N LEU A 479 64.78 7.55 77.04
CA LEU A 479 65.74 6.47 76.78
C LEU A 479 66.35 6.65 75.39
N ILE A 480 67.65 6.99 75.37
CA ILE A 480 68.59 6.99 74.23
C ILE A 480 68.13 7.84 73.02
N SER A 481 68.89 8.89 72.71
CA SER A 481 68.77 9.60 71.44
C SER A 481 69.07 8.65 70.28
N ILE A 482 68.02 8.10 69.67
CA ILE A 482 68.13 7.30 68.46
C ILE A 482 68.41 8.26 67.31
N ASP A 483 69.62 8.17 66.73
CA ASP A 483 69.95 8.89 65.51
C ASP A 483 69.09 8.35 64.36
N VAL A 484 67.99 9.04 64.09
CA VAL A 484 67.11 8.73 62.98
C VAL A 484 67.87 9.00 61.67
N PRO A 485 67.86 8.09 60.68
CA PRO A 485 68.44 8.37 59.38
C PRO A 485 67.79 9.63 58.78
N ARG A 486 68.62 10.59 58.33
CA ARG A 486 68.20 11.86 57.73
C ARG A 486 68.62 11.91 56.27
N TRP A 487 67.79 12.51 55.43
CA TRP A 487 68.16 12.86 54.06
C TRP A 487 68.36 14.38 54.00
N GLY A 488 69.62 14.81 54.02
CA GLY A 488 69.96 16.23 54.18
C GLY A 488 69.42 16.77 55.52
N ALA A 489 68.57 17.80 55.45
CA ALA A 489 67.99 18.47 56.63
C ALA A 489 66.67 17.85 57.13
N VAL A 490 66.12 16.83 56.44
CA VAL A 490 64.77 16.31 56.72
C VAL A 490 64.85 14.82 57.12
N PRO A 491 64.19 14.39 58.21
CA PRO A 491 64.12 12.98 58.60
C PRO A 491 63.43 12.11 57.53
N TRP A 492 63.92 10.89 57.28
CA TRP A 492 63.25 9.94 56.39
C TRP A 492 61.75 9.69 56.71
N PRO A 493 61.33 9.62 57.99
CA PRO A 493 59.91 9.45 58.34
C PRO A 493 58.99 10.58 57.83
N THR A 494 59.45 11.84 57.83
CA THR A 494 58.65 12.96 57.31
C THR A 494 58.57 12.95 55.79
N ILE A 495 59.61 12.47 55.10
CA ILE A 495 59.60 12.26 53.65
C ILE A 495 58.63 11.15 53.26
N LEU A 496 58.57 10.05 54.02
CA LEU A 496 57.59 8.97 53.77
C LEU A 496 56.15 9.43 53.99
N LEU A 497 55.91 10.22 55.05
CA LEU A 497 54.60 10.78 55.35
C LEU A 497 54.16 11.79 54.27
N LEU A 498 54.94 12.83 54.03
CA LEU A 498 54.62 13.89 53.05
C LEU A 498 54.64 13.36 51.62
N GLY A 499 55.60 12.50 51.28
CA GLY A 499 55.72 11.86 49.98
C GLY A 499 54.55 10.92 49.68
N GLY A 500 54.15 10.09 50.64
CA GLY A 500 52.96 9.23 50.53
C GLY A 500 51.67 10.03 50.39
N LEU A 501 51.53 11.12 51.15
CA LEU A 501 50.37 12.01 51.08
C LEU A 501 50.26 12.72 49.71
N LEU A 502 51.39 13.26 49.21
CA LEU A 502 51.45 14.04 47.97
C LEU A 502 51.32 13.14 46.74
N THR A 503 51.98 11.98 46.72
CA THR A 503 51.79 10.99 45.65
C THR A 503 50.37 10.44 45.63
N GLY A 504 49.78 10.16 46.81
CA GLY A 504 48.36 9.78 46.91
C GLY A 504 47.40 10.85 46.39
N LEU A 505 47.69 12.14 46.60
CA LEU A 505 46.89 13.25 46.09
C LEU A 505 46.96 13.37 44.56
N VAL A 506 48.17 13.30 43.99
CA VAL A 506 48.38 13.37 42.53
C VAL A 506 47.70 12.20 41.83
N LEU A 507 47.82 10.99 42.39
CA LEU A 507 47.22 9.78 41.84
C LEU A 507 45.69 9.84 41.84
N ALA A 508 45.10 10.35 42.94
CA ALA A 508 43.66 10.59 43.04
C ALA A 508 43.19 11.63 42.01
N GLY A 509 43.94 12.73 41.83
CA GLY A 509 43.65 13.75 40.83
C GLY A 509 43.66 13.20 39.39
N LEU A 510 44.72 12.49 39.01
CA LEU A 510 44.86 11.89 37.68
C LEU A 510 43.78 10.83 37.40
N GLY A 511 43.52 9.98 38.38
CA GLY A 511 42.49 8.95 38.24
C GLY A 511 41.08 9.52 38.16
N THR A 512 40.78 10.60 38.89
CA THR A 512 39.51 11.32 38.79
C THR A 512 39.34 11.97 37.42
N PHE A 513 40.42 12.53 36.85
CA PHE A 513 40.41 13.11 35.50
C PHE A 513 40.16 12.07 34.41
N LEU A 514 40.86 10.93 34.45
CA LEU A 514 40.66 9.83 33.50
C LEU A 514 39.26 9.23 33.59
N ALA A 515 38.72 9.09 34.80
CA ALA A 515 37.36 8.60 34.99
C ALA A 515 36.30 9.57 34.43
N ARG A 516 36.49 10.89 34.55
CA ARG A 516 35.62 11.91 33.92
C ARG A 516 35.64 11.83 32.39
N LEU A 517 36.81 11.64 31.79
CA LEU A 517 36.92 11.48 30.32
C LEU A 517 36.21 10.21 29.84
N GLN A 518 36.35 9.11 30.59
CA GLN A 518 35.71 7.85 30.26
C GLN A 518 34.18 7.91 30.43
N ALA A 519 33.69 8.54 31.51
CA ALA A 519 32.27 8.81 31.74
C ALA A 519 31.64 9.58 30.56
N ARG A 520 32.31 10.66 30.11
CA ARG A 520 31.85 11.45 28.95
C ARG A 520 31.75 10.62 27.67
N ARG A 521 32.70 9.71 27.42
CA ARG A 521 32.66 8.84 26.23
C ARG A 521 31.55 7.80 26.31
N HIS A 522 31.28 7.26 27.50
CA HIS A 522 30.23 6.27 27.70
C HIS A 522 28.84 6.90 27.59
N SER A 523 28.61 8.02 28.29
CA SER A 523 27.38 8.81 28.19
C SER A 523 27.05 9.18 26.74
N ARG A 524 28.02 9.67 25.95
CA ARG A 524 27.80 9.96 24.51
C ARG A 524 27.29 8.76 23.71
N ARG A 525 27.84 7.56 23.94
CA ARG A 525 27.40 6.34 23.24
C ARG A 525 25.97 5.93 23.62
N ILE A 526 25.60 6.09 24.88
CA ILE A 526 24.23 5.79 25.35
C ILE A 526 23.25 6.80 24.74
N ILE A 527 23.61 8.10 24.72
CA ILE A 527 22.81 9.15 24.09
C ILE A 527 22.60 8.86 22.59
N GLU A 528 23.64 8.45 21.87
CA GLU A 528 23.53 8.07 20.46
C GLU A 528 22.59 6.87 20.24
N ARG A 529 22.63 5.86 21.12
CA ARG A 529 21.73 4.71 21.05
C ARG A 529 20.27 5.09 21.34
N LEU A 530 20.05 5.89 22.38
CA LEU A 530 18.72 6.39 22.74
C LEU A 530 18.11 7.20 21.58
N ARG A 531 18.90 8.09 20.97
CA ARG A 531 18.45 8.86 19.80
C ARG A 531 18.09 7.98 18.62
N ARG A 532 18.88 6.95 18.32
CA ARG A 532 18.56 6.00 17.23
C ARG A 532 17.25 5.27 17.49
N ALA A 533 17.03 4.79 18.72
CA ALA A 533 15.79 4.11 19.08
C ALA A 533 14.56 5.02 18.93
N THR A 534 14.65 6.27 19.39
CA THR A 534 13.56 7.25 19.19
C THR A 534 13.36 7.61 17.73
N ASP A 535 14.44 7.76 16.95
CA ASP A 535 14.38 8.08 15.52
C ASP A 535 13.75 6.93 14.72
N GLU A 536 14.02 5.68 15.07
CA GLU A 536 13.41 4.50 14.45
C GLU A 536 11.88 4.48 14.65
N VAL A 537 11.41 4.76 15.86
CA VAL A 537 9.96 4.87 16.15
C VAL A 537 9.32 6.01 15.36
N VAL A 538 9.91 7.22 15.39
CA VAL A 538 9.38 8.36 14.62
C VAL A 538 9.36 8.06 13.12
N ASN A 539 10.40 7.38 12.62
CA ASN A 539 10.46 6.97 11.22
C ASN A 539 9.33 6.00 10.87
N ALA A 540 9.13 4.95 11.66
CA ALA A 540 8.17 3.89 11.39
C ALA A 540 6.70 4.34 11.57
N GLU A 541 6.40 5.07 12.64
CA GLU A 541 5.02 5.41 13.03
C GLU A 541 4.48 6.68 12.37
N LEU A 542 5.36 7.61 11.96
CA LEU A 542 4.94 8.91 11.43
C LEU A 542 5.49 9.21 10.04
N ILE A 543 6.80 9.06 9.83
CA ILE A 543 7.44 9.52 8.59
C ILE A 543 7.13 8.59 7.42
N GLU A 544 7.26 7.28 7.60
CA GLU A 544 7.06 6.31 6.51
C GLU A 544 5.60 6.29 6.03
N PRO A 545 4.58 6.29 6.91
CA PRO A 545 3.18 6.42 6.48
C PRO A 545 2.92 7.72 5.72
N LEU A 546 3.47 8.85 6.17
CA LEU A 546 3.30 10.14 5.49
C LEU A 546 4.00 10.17 4.13
N LYS A 547 5.19 9.58 4.02
CA LYS A 547 5.88 9.41 2.73
C LYS A 547 5.09 8.51 1.79
N ALA A 548 4.55 7.39 2.27
CA ALA A 548 3.73 6.51 1.45
C ALA A 548 2.47 7.24 0.93
N GLU A 549 1.82 8.03 1.79
CA GLU A 549 0.65 8.84 1.44
C GLU A 549 0.99 9.90 0.37
N THR A 550 2.05 10.68 0.57
CA THR A 550 2.52 11.67 -0.43
C THR A 550 2.95 11.05 -1.75
N HIS A 551 3.62 9.89 -1.75
CA HIS A 551 3.97 9.17 -2.98
C HIS A 551 2.71 8.66 -3.70
N GLY A 552 1.73 8.15 -2.95
CA GLY A 552 0.45 7.70 -3.50
C GLY A 552 -0.30 8.81 -4.23
N TRP A 553 -0.32 10.03 -3.67
CA TRP A 553 -0.91 11.20 -4.34
C TRP A 553 -0.22 11.55 -5.65
N VAL A 554 1.11 11.50 -5.69
CA VAL A 554 1.89 11.76 -6.91
C VAL A 554 1.63 10.67 -7.97
N GLU A 555 1.53 9.41 -7.55
CA GLU A 555 1.21 8.30 -8.44
C GLU A 555 -0.22 8.41 -9.00
N LEU A 556 -1.18 8.81 -8.18
CA LEU A 556 -2.55 9.08 -8.60
C LEU A 556 -2.58 10.21 -9.64
N ALA A 557 -1.92 11.34 -9.37
CA ALA A 557 -1.84 12.46 -10.31
C ALA A 557 -1.26 12.06 -11.68
N ARG A 558 -0.15 11.30 -11.68
CA ARG A 558 0.44 10.79 -12.94
C ARG A 558 -0.49 9.82 -13.68
N THR A 559 -1.21 8.98 -12.93
CA THR A 559 -2.15 8.02 -13.54
C THR A 559 -3.32 8.74 -14.18
N LEU A 560 -3.87 9.77 -13.53
CA LEU A 560 -4.93 10.62 -14.10
C LEU A 560 -4.44 11.40 -15.32
N ASP A 561 -3.24 11.98 -15.25
CA ASP A 561 -2.64 12.68 -16.39
C ASP A 561 -2.44 11.76 -17.59
N ARG A 562 -1.97 10.52 -17.39
CA ARG A 562 -1.85 9.53 -18.47
C ARG A 562 -3.19 9.20 -19.14
N ILE A 563 -4.28 9.11 -18.38
CA ILE A 563 -5.62 8.86 -18.92
C ILE A 563 -6.10 10.04 -19.79
N ILE A 564 -5.78 11.27 -19.38
CA ILE A 564 -6.26 12.52 -20.02
C ILE A 564 -5.37 12.91 -21.21
N SER A 565 -4.06 12.86 -21.05
CA SER A 565 -3.06 13.38 -21.99
C SER A 565 -2.84 12.50 -23.22
N ASN A 566 -3.43 11.29 -23.29
CA ASN A 566 -3.36 10.44 -24.48
C ASN A 566 -4.12 11.01 -25.71
N ASP A 567 -4.73 12.20 -25.60
CA ASP A 567 -5.22 13.01 -26.73
C ASP A 567 -4.19 14.02 -27.27
N ALA A 568 -3.21 14.45 -26.46
CA ALA A 568 -2.34 15.58 -26.80
C ALA A 568 -1.27 15.28 -27.87
N ILE A 569 -1.07 14.01 -28.22
CA ILE A 569 -0.13 13.61 -29.27
C ILE A 569 -0.77 13.69 -30.68
N HIS A 570 -2.09 13.91 -30.79
CA HIS A 570 -2.80 13.84 -32.08
C HIS A 570 -3.61 15.07 -32.47
N SER A 571 -3.40 16.21 -31.82
CA SER A 571 -3.90 17.53 -32.25
C SER A 571 -2.75 18.42 -32.73
N HIS A 572 -2.08 18.00 -33.81
CA HIS A 572 -1.25 18.87 -34.67
C HIS A 572 -1.40 18.52 -36.14
#